data_AF-A0AAW4HHJ4-F1
#
_entry.id   AF-A0AAW4HHJ4-F1
#
_cell.length_a   1.000
_cell.length_b   1.000
_cell.length_c   1.000
_cell.angle_alpha   90.00
_cell.angle_beta   90.00
_cell.angle_gamma   90.00
#
_symmetry.space_group_name_H-M   'P 1'
#
loop_
_entity.id
_entity.type
_entity.pdbx_description
1 polymer ?
#
loop_
_entity_poly.entity_id
_entity_poly.type
_entity_poly.pdbx_seq_one_letter_code
_entity_poly.pdbx_strand_id
1 'polypeptide(L)' 'MYKCPKCGSHDTYKEKIMGQDTGDRVCQECNHITSAASFRVKEEVTEKGKTHG' A
#
# COMPACT_ATOMS: atom_id res chain seq x y z
N MET A 1 -7.10 1.89 -4.21
CA MET A 1 -6.92 2.87 -3.10
C MET A 1 -5.75 2.40 -2.22
N TYR A 2 -5.07 3.28 -1.48
CA TYR A 2 -4.05 2.82 -0.52
C TYR A 2 -4.55 2.97 0.91
N LYS A 3 -4.26 1.97 1.76
CA LYS A 3 -4.70 1.88 3.14
C LYS A 3 -3.58 1.28 3.99
N CYS A 4 -3.32 1.87 5.15
CA CYS A 4 -2.34 1.35 6.09
C CYS A 4 -2.76 -0.03 6.60
N PRO A 5 -1.91 -1.06 6.45
CA PRO A 5 -2.24 -2.40 6.95
C PRO A 5 -2.22 -2.48 8.49
N LYS A 6 -1.61 -1.52 9.18
CA LYS A 6 -1.49 -1.50 10.64
C LYS A 6 -2.67 -0.83 11.34
N CYS A 7 -3.08 0.36 10.89
CA CYS A 7 -4.15 1.13 11.53
C CYS A 7 -5.38 1.35 10.65
N GLY A 8 -5.34 0.96 9.37
CA GLY A 8 -6.45 1.17 8.44
C GLY A 8 -6.60 2.61 7.94
N SER A 9 -5.72 3.54 8.30
CA SER A 9 -5.78 4.91 7.79
C SER A 9 -5.50 4.97 6.29
N HIS A 10 -6.15 5.90 5.59
CA HIS A 10 -5.90 6.22 4.20
C HIS A 10 -4.85 7.34 4.06
N ASP A 11 -4.51 8.03 5.17
CA ASP A 11 -3.52 9.10 5.19
C ASP A 11 -2.10 8.55 5.15
N THR A 12 -1.54 8.58 3.94
CA THR A 12 -0.36 7.82 3.57
C THR A 12 0.39 8.49 2.42
N TYR A 13 1.72 8.55 2.48
CA TYR A 13 2.57 9.24 1.49
C TYR A 13 3.76 8.38 1.07
N LYS A 14 4.27 8.60 -0.15
CA LYS A 14 5.48 7.91 -0.65
C LYS A 14 6.71 8.47 0.03
N GLU A 15 7.59 7.60 0.49
CA GLU A 15 8.87 8.03 1.04
C GLU A 15 9.81 8.51 -0.07
N LYS A 16 10.49 9.63 0.21
CA LYS A 16 11.48 10.24 -0.68
C LYS A 16 12.76 10.49 0.09
N ILE A 17 13.89 9.99 -0.40
CA ILE A 17 15.23 10.26 0.14
C ILE A 17 16.01 11.02 -0.93
N MET A 18 16.54 12.20 -0.59
CA MET A 18 17.26 13.09 -1.52
C MET A 18 16.46 13.40 -2.80
N GLY A 19 15.13 13.49 -2.69
CA GLY A 19 14.24 13.74 -3.83
C GLY A 19 13.90 12.50 -4.69
N GLN A 20 14.50 11.34 -4.41
CA GLN A 20 14.18 10.09 -5.10
C GLN A 20 13.14 9.27 -4.34
N ASP A 21 12.17 8.71 -5.06
CA ASP A 21 11.21 7.76 -4.50
C ASP A 21 11.91 6.45 -4.14
N THR A 22 11.77 5.99 -2.90
CA THR A 22 12.37 4.71 -2.44
C THR A 22 11.51 3.50 -2.83
N GLY A 23 10.24 3.74 -3.19
CA GLY A 23 9.24 2.69 -3.40
C GLY A 23 8.47 2.32 -2.13
N ASP A 24 8.89 2.84 -0.98
CA ASP A 24 8.20 2.68 0.28
C ASP A 24 7.11 3.73 0.49
N ARG A 25 6.17 3.37 1.36
CA ARG A 25 5.03 4.22 1.72
C ARG A 25 4.89 4.26 3.22
N VAL A 26 4.60 5.46 3.73
CA VAL A 26 4.50 5.76 5.14
C VAL A 26 3.07 6.11 5.48
N CYS A 27 2.57 5.59 6.60
CA CYS A 27 1.31 6.03 7.19
C CYS A 27 1.55 7.24 8.09
N GLN A 28 0.82 8.34 7.84
CA GLN A 28 0.97 9.57 8.62
C GLN A 28 0.39 9.45 10.03
N GLU A 29 -0.60 8.57 10.23
CA GLU A 29 -1.27 8.39 11.53
C GLU A 29 -0.48 7.54 12.53
N CYS A 30 0.17 6.46 12.06
CA CYS A 30 0.83 5.49 12.94
C CYS A 30 2.32 5.26 12.64
N ASN A 31 2.87 6.06 11.72
CA ASN A 31 4.26 6.01 11.25
C ASN A 31 4.71 4.62 10.78
N HIS A 32 3.77 3.78 10.35
CA HIS A 32 4.10 2.49 9.77
C HIS A 32 4.70 2.67 8.36
N ILE A 33 5.88 2.10 8.13
CA ILE A 33 6.62 2.17 6.88
C ILE A 33 6.73 0.76 6.30
N THR A 34 6.32 0.58 5.06
CA THR A 34 6.52 -0.66 4.30
C THR A 34 6.37 -0.36 2.81
N SER A 35 6.64 -1.35 1.97
CA SER A 35 6.43 -1.29 0.53
C SER A 35 5.06 -0.71 0.17
N ALA A 36 5.02 0.16 -0.84
CA ALA A 36 3.76 0.70 -1.35
C ALA A 36 2.77 -0.39 -1.78
N ALA A 37 3.24 -1.57 -2.19
CA ALA A 37 2.39 -2.71 -2.52
C ALA A 37 1.60 -3.23 -1.31
N SER A 38 2.19 -3.23 -0.11
CA SER A 38 1.53 -3.63 1.13
C SER A 38 0.39 -2.69 1.52
N PHE A 39 0.45 -1.44 1.08
CA PHE A 39 -0.62 -0.46 1.28
C PHE A 39 -1.72 -0.57 0.24
N ARG A 40 -1.54 -1.30 -0.88
CA ARG A 40 -2.60 -1.44 -1.88
C ARG A 40 -3.68 -2.33 -1.28
N VAL A 41 -4.84 -1.74 -1.01
CA VAL A 41 -6.06 -2.56 -0.92
C VAL A 41 -6.28 -3.08 -2.33
N LYS A 42 -6.08 -4.38 -2.52
CA LYS A 42 -6.59 -5.07 -3.70
C LYS A 42 -8.07 -4.72 -3.73
N GLU A 43 -8.50 -3.94 -4.71
CA GLU A 43 -9.89 -3.99 -5.10
C GLU A 43 -10.12 -5.46 -5.39
N GLU A 44 -11.03 -6.08 -4.64
CA GLU A 44 -11.51 -7.42 -4.92
C GLU A 44 -12.12 -7.34 -6.32
N VAL A 45 -11.28 -7.57 -7.34
CA VAL A 45 -11.77 -7.96 -8.65
C VAL A 45 -12.45 -9.29 -8.37
N THR A 46 -13.77 -9.21 -8.27
CA THR A 46 -14.66 -10.34 -8.26
C THR A 46 -14.52 -11.00 -9.62
N GLU A 47 -13.48 -11.80 -9.80
CA GLU A 47 -13.43 -12.80 -10.85
C GLU A 47 -13.40 -14.18 -10.21
N LYS A 48 -14.61 -14.70 -10.01
CA LYS A 48 -14.88 -16.12 -10.15
C LYS A 48 -14.36 -16.53 -11.54
N GLY A 49 -13.20 -17.17 -11.64
CA GLY A 49 -12.68 -17.56 -12.95
C GLY A 49 -11.35 -18.31 -12.99
N LYS A 50 -11.39 -19.62 -12.69
CA LYS A 50 -10.70 -20.69 -13.44
C LYS A 50 -9.14 -20.76 -13.46
N THR A 51 -8.64 -21.75 -12.72
CA THR A 51 -7.53 -22.70 -12.98
C THR A 51 -6.63 -22.53 -14.23
N HIS A 52 -5.31 -22.63 -14.00
CA HIS A 52 -4.32 -23.40 -14.79
C HIS A 52 -3.00 -23.42 -14.00
N GLY A 53 -2.19 -24.47 -13.93
CA GLY A 53 -2.20 -25.81 -14.53
C GLY A 53 -0.95 -26.54 -14.02
#